data_AF-X1JRA2-F1
#
_entry.id   AF-X1JRA2-F1
#
_cell.length_a   1.000
_cell.length_b   1.000
_cell.length_c   1.000
_cell.angle_alpha   90.00
_cell.angle_beta   90.00
_cell.angle_gamma   90.00
#
_symmetry.space_group_name_H-M   'P 1'
#
loop_
_entity.id
_entity.type
_entity.pdbx_description
1 polymer ?
#
loop_
_entity_poly.entity_id
_entity_poly.type
_entity_poly.pdbx_seq_one_letter_code
_entity_poly.pdbx_strand_id
1 'polypeptide(L)'
;MKVRAPLLFMPFVNNKGTRIYYVVEGQGVPMVMLHGGPGSHREWYACDHVNSLKDTYQLILVDLRGNGQSDKPHESNAYLTEKF
;
A
#
# COMPACT_ATOMS: atom_id res chain seq x y z
N MET A 1 23.35 11.87 25.23
CA MET A 1 22.23 11.04 24.70
C MET A 1 21.67 11.73 23.46
N LYS A 2 21.67 11.07 22.30
CA LYS A 2 21.03 11.59 21.08
C LYS A 2 19.64 10.98 21.00
N VAL A 3 18.61 11.75 21.33
CA VAL A 3 17.22 11.34 21.15
C VAL A 3 16.99 11.28 19.64
N ARG A 4 16.78 10.07 19.08
CA ARG A 4 16.34 9.93 17.69
C ARG A 4 14.90 10.43 17.64
N ALA A 5 14.63 11.44 16.81
CA ALA A 5 13.26 11.84 16.48
C ALA A 5 12.49 10.59 16.00
N PRO A 6 11.20 10.44 16.32
CA PRO A 6 10.40 9.37 15.75
C PRO A 6 10.49 9.53 14.23
N LEU A 7 10.90 8.47 13.54
CA LEU A 7 10.84 8.44 12.08
C LEU A 7 9.41 8.79 11.70
N LEU A 8 9.22 9.94 11.04
CA LEU A 8 7.93 10.33 10.51
C LEU A 8 7.47 9.16 9.64
N PHE A 9 6.38 8.50 10.04
CA PHE A 9 5.85 7.37 9.28
C PHE A 9 5.40 7.92 7.93
N MET A 10 6.24 7.74 6.91
CA MET A 10 5.92 8.11 5.54
C MET A 10 5.34 6.86 4.88
N PRO A 11 4.03 6.80 4.63
CA PRO A 11 3.33 5.61 4.11
C PRO A 11 3.60 5.39 2.61
N PHE A 12 4.84 5.52 2.18
CA PHE A 12 5.25 5.43 0.78
C PHE A 12 6.54 4.63 0.62
N VAL A 13 6.57 3.77 -0.39
CA VAL A 13 7.79 3.11 -0.87
C VAL A 13 8.08 3.53 -2.31
N ASN A 14 9.34 3.72 -2.66
CA ASN A 14 9.74 3.98 -4.04
C ASN A 14 9.88 2.65 -4.79
N ASN A 15 9.07 2.46 -5.83
CA ASN A 15 9.19 1.38 -6.79
C ASN A 15 9.67 1.94 -8.15
N LYS A 16 10.99 1.97 -8.36
CA LYS A 16 11.63 2.40 -9.63
C LYS A 16 11.14 3.78 -10.10
N GLY A 17 11.05 4.75 -9.19
CA GLY A 17 10.61 6.11 -9.47
C GLY A 17 9.10 6.33 -9.36
N THR A 18 8.30 5.28 -9.12
CA THR A 18 6.87 5.40 -8.79
C THR A 18 6.70 5.28 -7.27
N ARG A 19 6.12 6.29 -6.62
CA ARG A 19 5.77 6.20 -5.20
C ARG A 19 4.50 5.37 -5.03
N ILE A 20 4.62 4.31 -4.24
CA ILE A 20 3.53 3.40 -3.90
C ILE A 20 3.12 3.66 -2.47
N TYR A 21 1.86 4.07 -2.29
CA TYR A 21 1.27 4.29 -0.99
C TYR A 21 0.85 2.95 -0.36
N TYR A 22 1.06 2.83 0.94
CA TYR A 22 0.59 1.68 1.71
C TYR A 22 0.21 2.06 3.14
N VAL A 23 -0.72 1.32 3.73
CA VAL A 23 -1.05 1.39 5.16
C VAL A 23 -0.73 0.05 5.81
N VAL A 24 -0.24 0.08 7.05
CA VAL A 24 -0.01 -1.12 7.85
C VAL A 24 -0.99 -1.12 9.01
N GLU A 25 -1.76 -2.20 9.12
CA GLU A 25 -2.71 -2.43 10.21
C GLU A 25 -2.40 -3.77 10.88
N GLY A 26 -2.62 -3.85 12.19
CA GLY A 26 -2.44 -5.10 12.92
C GLY A 26 -0.99 -5.56 13.09
N GLN A 27 -0.85 -6.82 13.47
CA GLN A 27 0.42 -7.45 13.83
C GLN A 27 0.38 -8.95 13.52
N GLY A 28 1.55 -9.59 13.36
CA GLY A 28 1.65 -11.02 13.05
C GLY A 28 2.24 -11.27 11.67
N VAL A 29 1.83 -12.35 11.02
CA VAL A 29 2.36 -12.73 9.68
C VAL A 29 1.92 -11.67 8.66
N PRO A 30 2.84 -11.13 7.84
CA PRO A 30 2.49 -10.10 6.87
C PRO A 30 1.59 -10.65 5.77
N MET A 31 0.50 -9.95 5.50
CA MET A 31 -0.46 -10.23 4.43
C MET A 31 -0.61 -9.00 3.54
N VAL A 32 -0.19 -9.10 2.29
CA VAL A 32 -0.30 -8.02 1.31
C VAL A 32 -1.70 -8.04 0.69
N MET A 33 -2.41 -6.93 0.76
CA MET A 33 -3.77 -6.80 0.24
C MET A 33 -3.78 -5.90 -0.99
N LEU A 34 -4.08 -6.48 -2.15
CA LEU A 34 -4.09 -5.81 -3.45
C LEU A 34 -5.52 -5.60 -3.93
N HIS A 35 -5.96 -4.34 -4.04
CA HIS A 35 -7.31 -4.01 -4.50
C HIS A 35 -7.49 -4.24 -6.02
N GLY A 36 -8.74 -4.23 -6.49
CA GLY A 36 -9.11 -4.32 -7.92
C GLY A 36 -9.24 -2.95 -8.61
N GLY A 37 -9.79 -2.90 -9.84
CA GLY A 37 -10.05 -1.64 -10.56
C GLY A 37 -11.40 -0.99 -10.21
N PRO A 38 -11.65 0.24 -10.70
CA PRO A 38 -10.97 1.44 -10.20
C PRO A 38 -11.18 1.57 -8.68
N GLY A 39 -10.07 1.58 -7.94
CA GLY A 39 -10.12 1.35 -6.50
C GLY A 39 -8.99 1.96 -5.66
N SER A 40 -8.96 1.60 -4.38
CA SER A 40 -7.86 1.90 -3.43
C SER A 40 -7.90 0.99 -2.19
N HIS A 41 -6.88 1.08 -1.34
CA HIS A 41 -6.80 0.43 -0.03
C HIS A 41 -8.06 0.61 0.85
N ARG A 42 -8.85 1.66 0.62
CA ARG A 42 -10.08 1.96 1.36
C ARG A 42 -11.15 0.88 1.24
N GLU A 43 -11.14 0.08 0.17
CA GLU A 43 -12.07 -1.04 -0.02
C GLU A 43 -11.96 -2.09 1.09
N TRP A 44 -10.74 -2.30 1.61
CA TRP A 44 -10.51 -3.26 2.68
C TRP A 44 -11.15 -2.83 4.00
N TYR A 45 -11.31 -1.52 4.21
CA TYR A 45 -12.08 -0.97 5.32
C TYR A 45 -13.58 -1.04 5.05
N ALA A 46 -14.02 -0.71 3.84
CA ALA A 46 -15.43 -0.64 3.46
C ALA A 46 -16.15 -1.99 3.62
N CYS A 47 -15.45 -3.09 3.35
CA CYS A 47 -15.99 -4.45 3.49
C CYS A 47 -15.53 -5.14 4.80
N ASP A 48 -15.06 -4.38 5.78
CA ASP A 48 -14.67 -4.84 7.14
C ASP A 48 -13.59 -5.94 7.23
N HIS A 49 -12.81 -6.11 6.16
CA HIS A 49 -11.70 -7.07 6.13
C HIS A 49 -10.62 -6.71 7.15
N VAL A 50 -10.35 -5.41 7.32
CA VAL A 50 -9.30 -4.93 8.23
C VAL A 50 -9.60 -5.35 9.67
N ASN A 51 -10.80 -5.10 10.18
CA ASN A 51 -11.14 -5.49 11.55
C ASN A 51 -11.19 -7.01 11.72
N SER A 52 -11.65 -7.72 10.69
CA SER A 52 -11.74 -9.19 10.73
C SER A 52 -10.37 -9.89 10.78
N LEU A 53 -9.31 -9.26 10.28
CA LEU A 53 -8.02 -9.92 10.05
C LEU A 53 -6.84 -9.34 10.85
N LYS A 54 -6.90 -8.08 11.29
CA LYS A 54 -5.75 -7.36 11.89
C LYS A 54 -5.24 -7.94 13.21
N ASP A 55 -6.07 -8.70 13.92
CA ASP A 55 -5.67 -9.34 15.18
C ASP A 55 -4.82 -10.60 14.95
N THR A 56 -4.84 -11.15 13.73
CA THR A 56 -4.07 -12.35 13.34
C THR A 56 -2.90 -12.03 12.41
N TYR A 57 -3.06 -11.03 11.54
CA TYR A 57 -2.11 -10.71 10.48
C TYR A 57 -1.67 -9.25 10.54
N GLN A 58 -0.43 -9.01 10.11
CA GLN A 58 0.03 -7.66 9.77
C GLN A 58 -0.45 -7.36 8.34
N LEU A 59 -1.53 -6.61 8.22
CA LEU A 59 -2.14 -6.26 6.95
C LEU A 59 -1.36 -5.12 6.30
N ILE A 60 -0.90 -5.32 5.07
CA ILE A 60 -0.21 -4.32 4.26
C ILE A 60 -1.14 -3.96 3.10
N LEU A 61 -1.90 -2.87 3.29
CA LEU A 61 -2.91 -2.41 2.36
C LEU A 61 -2.25 -1.51 1.31
N VAL A 62 -2.15 -1.96 0.07
CA VAL A 62 -1.39 -1.26 -0.98
C VAL A 62 -2.34 -0.54 -1.92
N ASP A 63 -2.07 0.73 -2.22
CA ASP A 63 -2.64 1.38 -3.40
C ASP A 63 -1.80 0.99 -4.62
N LEU A 64 -2.40 0.26 -5.56
CA LEU A 64 -1.74 -0.10 -6.81
C LEU A 64 -1.33 1.18 -7.57
N ARG A 65 -0.28 1.08 -8.38
CA ARG A 65 0.13 2.14 -9.31
C ARG A 65 -1.08 2.63 -10.11
N GLY A 66 -1.26 3.95 -10.22
CA GLY A 66 -2.42 4.54 -10.89
C GLY A 66 -3.62 4.78 -9.97
N ASN A 67 -3.61 4.25 -8.75
CA ASN A 67 -4.76 4.25 -7.84
C ASN A 67 -4.49 4.97 -6.52
N GLY A 68 -5.56 5.30 -5.80
CA GLY A 68 -5.51 5.91 -4.47
C GLY A 68 -4.50 7.05 -4.34
N GLN A 69 -3.61 6.95 -3.36
CA GLN A 69 -2.54 7.90 -3.09
C GLN A 69 -1.21 7.59 -3.80
N SER A 70 -1.12 6.44 -4.47
CA SER A 70 0.05 6.12 -5.31
C SER A 70 0.15 7.07 -6.51
N ASP A 71 1.37 7.21 -7.02
CA ASP A 71 1.63 7.97 -8.24
C ASP A 71 0.86 7.37 -9.43
N LYS A 72 0.53 8.24 -10.39
CA LYS A 72 -0.30 7.92 -11.56
C LYS A 72 0.47 8.25 -12.85
N PRO A 73 1.46 7.42 -13.23
CA PRO A 73 2.17 7.62 -14.49
C PRO A 73 1.19 7.72 -15.66
N HIS A 74 1.45 8.64 -16.58
CA HIS A 74 0.63 8.83 -17.78
C HIS A 74 1.06 7.92 -18.93
N GLU A 75 2.30 7.42 -18.90
CA GLU A 75 2.83 6.52 -19.91
C GLU A 75 2.21 5.13 -19.78
N SER A 76 1.63 4.61 -20.86
CA SER A 76 0.98 3.29 -20.87
C SER A 76 1.96 2.15 -20.55
N ASN A 77 3.23 2.30 -20.95
CA ASN A 77 4.30 1.36 -20.65
C ASN A 77 4.53 1.16 -19.14
N ALA A 78 4.06 2.08 -18.30
CA ALA A 78 4.19 1.99 -16.86
C ALA A 78 3.26 0.92 -16.26
N TYR A 79 2.30 0.38 -17.00
CA TYR A 79 1.32 -0.58 -16.47
C TYR A 79 1.47 -2.00 -17.04
N LEU A 80 2.54 -2.27 -17.79
CA LEU A 80 2.82 -3.60 -18.32
C LEU A 80 3.33 -4.54 -17.22
N THR A 81 2.91 -5.80 -17.26
CA THR A 81 3.32 -6.86 -16.32
C THR A 81 4.76 -7.32 -16.55
N GLU A 82 5.27 -7.18 -17.78
CA GLU A 82 6.65 -7.48 -18.15
C GLU A 82 7.20 -6.35 -19.03
N LYS A 83 8.46 -5.97 -18.80
CA LYS A 83 9.20 -5.09 -19.72
C LYS A 83 9.92 -5.99 -20.72
N PHE A 84 9.40 -6.07 -21.95
CA PHE A 84 10.14 -6.63 -23.09
C PHE A 84 11.17 -5.62 -23.61
#